data_AF-A0AAV1JMY3-F1
#
_entry.id   AF-A0AAV1JMY3-F1
#
_cell.length_a   1.000
_cell.length_b   1.000
_cell.length_c   1.000
_cell.angle_alpha   90.00
_cell.angle_beta   90.00
_cell.angle_gamma   90.00
#
_symmetry.space_group_name_H-M   'P 1'
#
loop_
_entity.id
_entity.type
_entity.pdbx_description
1 polymer ?
#
loop_
_entity_poly.entity_id
_entity_poly.type
_entity_poly.pdbx_seq_one_letter_code
_entity_poly.pdbx_strand_id
1 'polypeptide(L)'
;MISKWILLFAIVLVPNIEPVKGLAEVMSHVTAHFGQALDECREESGLTSEILESFQKFWSDDFEVVHRELGCALICMSNKFILMQDDARMHHENMHDYVKSFPNGDLLSGTMVNLLHNCEKQFDDIEDDCSRVVKVAACFKVDAKKEGIAPEVSMIEALIHSNALTSDIVNFWNESHSLDHVGFGCLVFCSMVALDLVGSHGELVIDNAEGFLAAKGADDEMTKAILDISDTCAGAVTHTDHCIAAMELADCFRQGIWKTGWSPDIQPLLNMRRRAC
;
A
#
# COMPACT_ATOMS: atom_id res chain seq x y z
N MET A 1 -62.81 -8.78 -19.34
CA MET A 1 -62.56 -7.75 -18.30
C MET A 1 -61.68 -8.32 -17.18
N ILE A 2 -60.45 -8.72 -17.49
CA ILE A 2 -59.43 -9.18 -16.54
C ILE A 2 -58.12 -8.57 -17.00
N SER A 3 -58.00 -7.24 -16.95
CA SER A 3 -56.79 -6.54 -17.37
C SER A 3 -56.87 -5.13 -16.84
N LYS A 4 -56.33 -4.92 -15.64
CA LYS A 4 -55.89 -3.63 -15.06
C LYS A 4 -55.43 -3.74 -13.61
N TRP A 5 -55.80 -4.79 -12.87
CA TRP A 5 -55.40 -4.97 -11.47
C TRP A 5 -54.05 -5.70 -11.24
N ILE A 6 -53.54 -6.43 -12.25
CA ILE A 6 -52.26 -7.18 -12.11
C ILE A 6 -51.04 -6.26 -12.33
N LEU A 7 -51.19 -5.12 -13.00
CA LEU A 7 -50.09 -4.17 -13.25
C LEU A 7 -49.72 -3.28 -12.06
N LEU A 8 -50.53 -3.25 -11.00
CA LEU A 8 -50.25 -2.47 -9.78
C LEU A 8 -49.41 -3.24 -8.74
N PHE A 9 -49.25 -4.56 -8.88
CA PHE A 9 -48.49 -5.38 -7.94
C PHE A 9 -47.03 -5.62 -8.36
N ALA A 10 -46.61 -5.18 -9.55
CA ALA A 10 -45.25 -5.35 -10.05
C ALA A 10 -44.27 -4.22 -9.65
N ILE A 11 -44.71 -3.26 -8.82
CA ILE A 11 -43.89 -2.10 -8.38
C ILE A 11 -43.28 -2.30 -6.99
N VAL A 12 -43.51 -3.45 -6.33
CA VAL A 12 -42.93 -3.73 -5.00
C VAL A 12 -41.89 -4.86 -5.12
N LEU A 13 -40.69 -4.59 -4.62
CA LEU A 13 -39.47 -5.42 -4.58
C LEU A 13 -38.47 -5.22 -5.72
N VAL A 14 -38.03 -3.98 -5.95
CA VAL A 14 -36.59 -3.80 -6.23
C VAL A 14 -35.91 -3.95 -4.87
N PRO A 15 -35.12 -5.01 -4.61
CA PRO A 15 -34.28 -5.04 -3.42
C PRO A 15 -33.36 -3.82 -3.47
N ASN A 16 -33.30 -3.06 -2.38
CA ASN A 16 -32.27 -2.03 -2.21
C ASN A 16 -30.92 -2.73 -2.44
N ILE A 17 -30.25 -2.39 -3.55
CA ILE A 17 -28.88 -2.82 -3.79
C ILE A 17 -28.06 -2.11 -2.72
N GLU A 18 -27.63 -2.83 -1.69
CA GLU A 18 -26.95 -2.25 -0.53
C GLU A 18 -25.67 -1.53 -0.99
N PRO A 19 -25.61 -0.18 -0.95
CA PRO A 19 -24.40 0.56 -1.30
C PRO A 19 -23.24 0.32 -0.31
N VAL A 20 -23.53 -0.38 0.80
CA VAL A 20 -22.65 -0.65 1.93
C VAL A 20 -21.37 -1.37 1.49
N LYS A 21 -21.46 -2.39 0.63
CA LYS A 21 -20.27 -3.11 0.14
C LYS A 21 -19.34 -2.23 -0.68
N GLY A 22 -19.88 -1.32 -1.48
CA GLY A 22 -19.09 -0.40 -2.29
C GLY A 22 -18.32 0.61 -1.42
N LEU A 23 -18.93 1.13 -0.36
CA LEU A 23 -18.28 2.09 0.53
C LEU A 23 -17.15 1.46 1.37
N ALA A 24 -17.35 0.23 1.85
CA ALA A 24 -16.30 -0.51 2.56
C ALA A 24 -15.10 -0.82 1.65
N GLU A 25 -15.33 -1.10 0.37
CA GLU A 25 -14.27 -1.26 -0.63
C GLU A 25 -13.46 0.03 -0.79
N VAL A 26 -14.11 1.18 -0.99
CA VAL A 26 -13.40 2.48 -1.05
C VAL A 26 -12.63 2.73 0.26
N MET A 27 -13.23 2.47 1.42
CA MET A 27 -12.56 2.66 2.71
C MET A 27 -11.34 1.76 2.88
N SER A 28 -11.33 0.56 2.29
CA SER A 28 -10.16 -0.32 2.30
C SER A 28 -9.00 0.28 1.50
N HIS A 29 -9.26 0.90 0.35
CA HIS A 29 -8.26 1.62 -0.44
C HIS A 29 -7.71 2.84 0.30
N VAL A 30 -8.60 3.64 0.89
CA VAL A 30 -8.23 4.81 1.71
C VAL A 30 -7.36 4.37 2.88
N THR A 31 -7.75 3.33 3.61
CA THR A 31 -6.99 2.79 4.76
C THR A 31 -5.62 2.27 4.33
N ALA A 32 -5.57 1.46 3.27
CA ALA A 32 -4.32 0.86 2.80
C ALA A 32 -3.33 1.92 2.32
N HIS A 33 -3.79 2.94 1.58
CA HIS A 33 -2.94 4.03 1.11
C HIS A 33 -2.50 4.94 2.27
N PHE A 34 -3.43 5.31 3.15
CA PHE A 34 -3.11 6.11 4.33
C PHE A 34 -2.05 5.43 5.19
N GLY A 35 -2.16 4.12 5.38
CA GLY A 35 -1.18 3.29 6.10
C GLY A 35 0.23 3.30 5.54
N GLN A 36 0.46 3.65 4.27
CA GLN A 36 1.80 3.70 3.66
C GLN A 36 2.69 4.79 4.29
N ALA A 37 2.10 5.85 4.84
CA ALA A 37 2.86 6.90 5.52
C ALA A 37 3.33 6.48 6.92
N LEU A 38 2.88 5.32 7.43
CA LEU A 38 3.18 4.88 8.79
C LEU A 38 4.66 4.63 9.01
N ASP A 39 5.38 4.07 8.04
CA ASP A 39 6.81 3.76 8.19
C ASP A 39 7.66 5.02 8.39
N GLU A 40 7.37 6.07 7.60
CA GLU A 40 8.01 7.37 7.78
C GLU A 40 7.64 8.01 9.12
N CYS A 41 6.38 7.90 9.52
CA CYS A 41 5.86 8.51 10.74
C CYS A 41 6.19 7.75 12.02
N ARG A 42 6.65 6.49 11.92
CA ARG A 42 7.00 5.63 13.06
C ARG A 42 8.09 6.27 13.92
N GLU A 43 9.18 6.67 13.27
CA GLU A 43 10.35 7.24 13.95
C GLU A 43 10.05 8.63 14.49
N GLU A 44 9.33 9.45 13.71
CA GLU A 44 8.93 10.81 14.10
C GLU A 44 7.98 10.81 15.31
N SER A 45 7.13 9.79 15.44
CA SER A 45 6.09 9.72 16.47
C SER A 45 6.47 8.88 17.69
N GLY A 46 7.67 8.29 17.71
CA GLY A 46 8.14 7.44 18.81
C GLY A 46 7.36 6.13 18.95
N LEU A 47 6.79 5.62 17.86
CA LEU A 47 6.04 4.37 17.87
C LEU A 47 6.98 3.18 18.07
N THR A 48 6.66 2.33 19.05
CA THR A 48 7.31 1.01 19.18
C THR A 48 6.77 0.07 18.10
N SER A 49 7.51 -1.00 17.81
CA SER A 49 7.07 -2.05 16.87
C SER A 49 5.72 -2.68 17.28
N GLU A 50 5.43 -2.76 18.59
CA GLU A 50 4.16 -3.28 19.12
C GLU A 50 2.96 -2.38 18.77
N ILE A 51 3.14 -1.05 18.78
CA ILE A 51 2.09 -0.09 18.39
C ILE A 51 1.97 0.00 16.86
N LEU A 52 3.00 -0.43 16.11
CA LEU A 52 2.95 -0.53 14.64
C LEU A 52 2.02 -1.67 14.18
N GLU A 53 2.17 -2.86 14.75
CA GLU A 53 1.29 -4.00 14.46
C GLU A 53 -0.18 -3.71 14.83
N SER A 54 -0.37 -2.82 15.80
CA SER A 54 -1.66 -2.33 16.25
C SER A 54 -2.39 -1.48 15.18
N PHE A 55 -1.67 -0.74 14.34
CA PHE A 55 -2.27 0.02 13.22
C PHE A 55 -2.90 -0.90 12.16
N GLN A 56 -2.26 -2.02 11.84
CA GLN A 56 -2.79 -3.00 10.88
C GLN A 56 -4.10 -3.62 11.36
N LYS A 57 -4.32 -3.63 12.67
CA LYS A 57 -5.52 -4.13 13.33
C LYS A 57 -6.54 -3.04 13.62
N PHE A 58 -6.36 -1.81 13.11
CA PHE A 58 -7.25 -0.68 13.39
C PHE A 58 -8.73 -1.05 13.26
N TRP A 59 -9.10 -1.78 12.20
CA TRP A 59 -10.49 -2.18 11.95
C TRP A 59 -10.95 -3.44 12.69
N SER A 60 -10.04 -4.22 13.29
CA SER A 60 -10.38 -5.41 14.08
C SER A 60 -11.25 -5.06 15.28
N ASP A 61 -12.16 -5.95 15.67
CA ASP A 61 -12.99 -5.78 16.87
C ASP A 61 -12.16 -5.82 18.16
N ASP A 62 -11.07 -6.58 18.17
CA ASP A 62 -10.23 -6.80 19.35
C ASP A 62 -9.23 -5.66 19.60
N PHE A 63 -9.20 -4.65 18.74
CA PHE A 63 -8.23 -3.57 18.82
C PHE A 63 -8.81 -2.29 19.45
N GLU A 64 -8.21 -1.84 20.55
CA GLU A 64 -8.58 -0.59 21.20
C GLU A 64 -7.69 0.58 20.76
N VAL A 65 -8.31 1.64 20.25
CA VAL A 65 -7.64 2.86 19.79
C VAL A 65 -7.46 3.81 20.99
N VAL A 66 -6.43 3.58 21.80
CA VAL A 66 -6.26 4.27 23.10
C VAL A 66 -4.90 4.91 23.35
N HIS A 67 -3.85 4.50 22.62
CA HIS A 67 -2.49 4.98 22.87
C HIS A 67 -2.30 6.41 22.35
N ARG A 68 -1.70 7.30 23.14
CA ARG A 68 -1.46 8.70 22.71
C ARG A 68 -0.54 8.76 21.50
N GLU A 69 0.46 7.89 21.45
CA GLU A 69 1.46 7.77 20.39
C GLU A 69 0.80 7.43 19.04
N LEU A 70 -0.29 6.64 19.06
CA LEU A 70 -1.12 6.35 17.90
C LEU A 70 -1.74 7.65 17.35
N GLY A 71 -2.20 8.54 18.23
CA GLY A 71 -2.71 9.86 17.84
C GLY A 71 -1.64 10.75 17.19
N CYS A 72 -0.41 10.78 17.73
CA CYS A 72 0.69 11.53 17.12
C CYS A 72 1.06 10.97 15.73
N ALA A 73 1.04 9.65 15.57
CA ALA A 73 1.29 9.03 14.28
C ALA A 73 0.20 9.34 13.25
N LEU A 74 -1.07 9.32 13.65
CA LEU A 74 -2.19 9.75 12.80
C LEU A 74 -2.05 11.23 12.38
N ILE A 75 -1.56 12.10 13.26
CA ILE A 75 -1.25 13.49 12.93
C ILE A 75 -0.15 13.55 11.87
N CYS A 76 0.97 12.87 12.10
CA CYS A 76 2.07 12.83 11.14
C CYS A 76 1.60 12.35 9.75
N MET A 77 0.90 11.22 9.70
CA MET A 77 0.40 10.64 8.45
C MET A 77 -0.56 11.59 7.74
N SER A 78 -1.47 12.22 8.49
CA SER A 78 -2.42 13.19 7.93
C SER A 78 -1.73 14.42 7.35
N ASN A 79 -0.64 14.89 7.97
CA ASN A 79 0.16 16.00 7.44
C ASN A 79 0.90 15.64 6.15
N LYS A 80 1.37 14.39 5.98
CA LYS A 80 2.00 13.93 4.73
C LYS A 80 1.06 14.03 3.54
N PHE A 81 -0.25 13.90 3.78
CA PHE A 81 -1.31 14.03 2.78
C PHE A 81 -2.05 15.38 2.84
N ILE A 82 -1.57 16.34 3.64
CA ILE A 82 -2.15 17.68 3.79
C ILE A 82 -3.64 17.63 4.23
N LEU A 83 -4.00 16.66 5.06
CA LEU A 83 -5.39 16.42 5.48
C LEU A 83 -5.79 17.20 6.73
N MET A 84 -4.86 17.93 7.33
CA MET A 84 -5.08 18.73 8.54
C MET A 84 -4.69 20.18 8.35
N GLN A 85 -5.28 21.01 9.22
CA GLN A 85 -4.90 22.39 9.47
C GLN A 85 -3.80 22.44 10.54
N ASP A 86 -3.27 23.64 10.79
CA ASP A 86 -2.16 23.87 11.74
C ASP A 86 -2.50 23.48 13.20
N ASP A 87 -3.79 23.41 13.55
CA ASP A 87 -4.29 23.02 14.87
C ASP A 87 -4.65 21.52 14.98
N ALA A 88 -4.11 20.69 14.09
CA ALA A 88 -4.38 19.24 14.03
C ALA A 88 -5.90 18.92 13.94
N ARG A 89 -6.66 19.78 13.26
CA ARG A 89 -8.03 19.48 12.81
C ARG A 89 -8.06 19.15 11.35
N MET A 90 -9.04 18.36 10.96
CA MET A 90 -9.25 17.98 9.57
C MET A 90 -9.42 19.23 8.69
N HIS A 91 -8.73 19.23 7.57
CA HIS A 91 -8.96 20.16 6.47
C HIS A 91 -10.03 19.58 5.56
N HIS A 92 -11.28 20.06 5.69
CA HIS A 92 -12.46 19.44 5.04
C HIS A 92 -12.34 19.28 3.53
N GLU A 93 -11.84 20.31 2.82
CA GLU A 93 -11.69 20.28 1.36
C GLU A 93 -10.65 19.23 0.93
N ASN A 94 -9.44 19.30 1.49
CA ASN A 94 -8.38 18.33 1.22
C ASN A 94 -8.80 16.90 1.57
N MET A 95 -9.53 16.68 2.67
CA MET A 95 -10.06 15.34 2.99
C MET A 95 -11.07 14.86 1.94
N HIS A 96 -11.95 15.74 1.46
CA HIS A 96 -12.85 15.41 0.37
C HIS A 96 -12.09 14.99 -0.89
N ASP A 97 -11.14 15.80 -1.32
CA ASP A 97 -10.38 15.56 -2.55
C ASP A 97 -9.50 14.31 -2.44
N TYR A 98 -8.88 14.10 -1.26
CA TYR A 98 -8.13 12.90 -0.95
C TYR A 98 -8.99 11.64 -1.10
N VAL A 99 -10.16 11.59 -0.47
CA VAL A 99 -11.04 10.41 -0.58
C VAL A 99 -11.56 10.23 -2.01
N LYS A 100 -11.82 11.31 -2.74
CA LYS A 100 -12.26 11.26 -4.15
C LYS A 100 -11.21 10.76 -5.12
N SER A 101 -9.92 10.85 -4.77
CA SER A 101 -8.83 10.33 -5.60
C SER A 101 -8.84 8.79 -5.73
N PHE A 102 -9.56 8.09 -4.86
CA PHE A 102 -9.69 6.63 -4.90
C PHE A 102 -10.82 6.18 -5.83
N PRO A 103 -10.77 4.94 -6.36
CA PRO A 103 -11.86 4.38 -7.15
C PRO A 103 -13.20 4.49 -6.42
N ASN A 104 -14.21 5.09 -7.05
CA ASN A 104 -15.54 5.36 -6.46
C ASN A 104 -15.54 6.25 -5.20
N GLY A 105 -14.47 7.02 -4.98
CA GLY A 105 -14.27 7.90 -3.83
C GLY A 105 -15.37 8.94 -3.57
N ASP A 106 -16.03 9.40 -4.64
CA ASP A 106 -17.16 10.34 -4.56
C ASP A 106 -18.30 9.83 -3.66
N LEU A 107 -18.51 8.51 -3.62
CA LEU A 107 -19.56 7.88 -2.81
C LEU A 107 -19.26 7.93 -1.31
N LEU A 108 -17.97 7.92 -0.93
CA LEU A 108 -17.52 7.86 0.46
C LEU A 108 -17.18 9.24 1.04
N SER A 109 -16.65 10.14 0.22
CA SER A 109 -16.02 11.39 0.69
C SER A 109 -16.86 12.20 1.68
N GLY A 110 -18.13 12.46 1.35
CA GLY A 110 -19.04 13.22 2.23
C GLY A 110 -19.34 12.50 3.54
N THR A 111 -19.55 11.18 3.49
CA THR A 111 -19.77 10.38 4.69
C THR A 111 -18.55 10.43 5.60
N MET A 112 -17.35 10.21 5.06
CA MET A 112 -16.11 10.20 5.84
C MET A 112 -15.81 11.54 6.50
N VAL A 113 -15.92 12.65 5.75
CA VAL A 113 -15.73 14.02 6.29
C VAL A 113 -16.74 14.31 7.38
N ASN A 114 -18.01 13.94 7.20
CA ASN A 114 -19.05 14.17 8.20
C ASN A 114 -18.80 13.38 9.49
N LEU A 115 -18.41 12.10 9.39
CA LEU A 115 -18.12 11.28 10.56
C LEU A 115 -16.92 11.83 11.35
N LEU A 116 -15.81 12.12 10.67
CA LEU A 116 -14.63 12.70 11.32
C LEU A 116 -14.95 14.03 12.00
N HIS A 117 -15.64 14.93 11.30
CA HIS A 117 -16.01 16.23 11.86
C HIS A 117 -16.93 16.12 13.07
N ASN A 118 -17.85 15.16 13.08
CA ASN A 118 -18.73 14.91 14.23
C ASN A 118 -17.96 14.35 15.42
N CYS A 119 -16.95 13.51 15.18
CA CYS A 119 -16.07 13.03 16.24
C CYS A 119 -15.16 14.14 16.79
N GLU A 120 -14.62 15.03 15.94
CA GLU A 120 -13.83 16.19 16.39
C GLU A 120 -14.60 17.08 17.37
N LYS A 121 -15.87 17.37 17.07
CA LYS A 121 -16.74 18.18 17.94
C LYS A 121 -16.93 17.58 19.34
N GLN A 122 -16.86 16.26 19.48
CA GLN A 122 -17.06 15.59 20.76
C GLN A 122 -15.87 15.72 21.70
N PHE A 123 -14.68 16.01 21.16
CA PHE A 123 -13.41 16.04 21.90
C PHE A 123 -12.70 17.38 21.75
N ASP A 124 -13.47 18.44 21.48
CA ASP A 124 -12.99 19.80 21.22
C ASP A 124 -12.25 20.41 22.43
N ASP A 125 -12.54 19.90 23.62
CA ASP A 125 -12.02 20.33 24.90
C ASP A 125 -10.67 19.70 25.27
N ILE A 126 -10.17 18.76 24.47
CA ILE A 126 -8.88 18.10 24.72
C ILE A 126 -7.75 18.95 24.13
N GLU A 127 -6.93 19.54 25.02
CA GLU A 127 -5.80 20.42 24.63
C GLU A 127 -4.63 19.66 23.96
N ASP A 128 -4.35 18.43 24.38
CA ASP A 128 -3.26 17.64 23.77
C ASP A 128 -3.73 17.03 22.44
N ASP A 129 -3.17 17.53 21.33
CA ASP A 129 -3.59 17.14 19.99
C ASP A 129 -3.51 15.64 19.73
N CYS A 130 -2.44 14.97 20.18
CA CYS A 130 -2.32 13.52 20.02
C CYS A 130 -3.43 12.77 20.78
N SER A 131 -3.72 13.17 22.02
CA SER A 131 -4.81 12.60 22.81
C SER A 131 -6.17 12.88 22.19
N ARG A 132 -6.37 14.08 21.62
CA ARG A 132 -7.61 14.43 20.90
C ARG A 132 -7.78 13.56 19.66
N VAL A 133 -6.76 13.48 18.80
CA VAL A 133 -6.81 12.72 17.55
C VAL A 133 -7.03 11.23 17.78
N VAL A 134 -6.41 10.61 18.80
CA VAL A 134 -6.69 9.20 19.09
C VAL A 134 -8.15 8.98 19.53
N LYS A 135 -8.74 9.92 20.29
CA LYS A 135 -10.18 9.85 20.65
C LYS A 135 -11.08 10.05 19.44
N VAL A 136 -10.75 10.98 18.56
CA VAL A 136 -11.44 11.18 17.28
C VAL A 136 -11.38 9.91 16.42
N ALA A 137 -10.21 9.27 16.31
CA ALA A 137 -10.03 8.03 15.56
C ALA A 137 -10.82 6.86 16.17
N ALA A 138 -10.84 6.74 17.50
CA ALA A 138 -11.64 5.74 18.20
C ALA A 138 -13.14 5.93 17.95
N CYS A 139 -13.63 7.17 18.03
CA CYS A 139 -15.02 7.53 17.69
C CYS A 139 -15.34 7.21 16.23
N PHE A 140 -14.45 7.62 15.31
CA PHE A 140 -14.62 7.39 13.87
C PHE A 140 -14.71 5.90 13.56
N LYS A 141 -13.86 5.06 14.17
CA LYS A 141 -13.92 3.60 14.02
C LYS A 141 -15.30 3.05 14.38
N VAL A 142 -15.87 3.48 15.51
CA VAL A 142 -17.20 3.02 15.96
C VAL A 142 -18.28 3.47 15.00
N ASP A 143 -18.29 4.75 14.61
CA ASP A 143 -19.31 5.29 13.72
C ASP A 143 -19.20 4.71 12.30
N ALA A 144 -17.98 4.52 11.78
CA ALA A 144 -17.75 3.87 10.50
C ALA A 144 -18.23 2.42 10.48
N LYS A 145 -18.05 1.67 11.57
CA LYS A 145 -18.63 0.32 11.72
C LYS A 145 -20.16 0.37 11.71
N LYS A 146 -20.74 1.32 12.44
CA LYS A 146 -22.20 1.50 12.51
C LYS A 146 -22.82 1.88 11.16
N GLU A 147 -22.14 2.72 10.39
CA GLU A 147 -22.54 3.10 9.02
C GLU A 147 -22.24 2.01 7.99
N GLY A 148 -21.61 0.90 8.39
CA GLY A 148 -21.26 -0.22 7.51
C GLY A 148 -20.17 0.10 6.48
N ILE A 149 -19.42 1.18 6.69
CA ILE A 149 -18.32 1.60 5.79
C ILE A 149 -16.95 1.10 6.27
N ALA A 150 -16.88 0.51 7.47
CA ALA A 150 -15.66 -0.11 7.97
C ALA A 150 -15.29 -1.32 7.07
N PRO A 151 -14.05 -1.37 6.56
CA PRO A 151 -13.58 -2.50 5.77
C PRO A 151 -13.27 -3.71 6.64
N GLU A 152 -13.41 -4.89 6.06
CA GLU A 152 -12.84 -6.11 6.64
C GLU A 152 -11.31 -6.06 6.57
N VAL A 153 -10.63 -6.59 7.60
CA VAL A 153 -9.16 -6.59 7.66
C VAL A 153 -8.55 -7.29 6.44
N SER A 154 -9.17 -8.38 5.97
CA SER A 154 -8.72 -9.12 4.79
C SER A 154 -8.77 -8.32 3.49
N MET A 155 -9.68 -7.34 3.37
CA MET A 155 -9.74 -6.45 2.20
C MET A 155 -8.52 -5.52 2.18
N ILE A 156 -8.14 -5.01 3.35
CA ILE A 156 -6.96 -4.15 3.50
C ILE A 156 -5.69 -4.96 3.28
N GLU A 157 -5.58 -6.16 3.87
CA GLU A 157 -4.44 -7.05 3.67
C GLU A 157 -4.21 -7.32 2.18
N ALA A 158 -5.26 -7.66 1.42
CA ALA A 158 -5.14 -7.88 -0.01
C ALA A 158 -4.58 -6.66 -0.76
N LEU A 159 -5.01 -5.46 -0.40
CA LEU A 159 -4.52 -4.21 -0.99
C LEU A 159 -3.09 -3.88 -0.57
N ILE A 160 -2.72 -4.10 0.69
CA ILE A 160 -1.35 -3.89 1.18
C ILE A 160 -0.38 -4.82 0.43
N HIS A 161 -0.70 -6.11 0.29
CA HIS A 161 0.13 -7.04 -0.48
C HIS A 161 0.27 -6.61 -1.94
N SER A 162 -0.83 -6.18 -2.58
CA SER A 162 -0.80 -5.67 -3.95
C SER A 162 0.05 -4.39 -4.10
N ASN A 163 -0.07 -3.47 -3.14
CA ASN A 163 0.67 -2.22 -3.11
C ASN A 163 2.16 -2.43 -2.82
N ALA A 164 2.51 -3.36 -1.93
CA ALA A 164 3.88 -3.72 -1.61
C ALA A 164 4.60 -4.32 -2.83
N LEU A 165 3.94 -5.26 -3.54
CA LEU A 165 4.44 -5.77 -4.81
C LEU A 165 4.67 -4.64 -5.83
N THR A 166 3.71 -3.73 -5.96
CA THR A 166 3.83 -2.58 -6.89
C THR A 166 4.97 -1.65 -6.46
N SER A 167 5.15 -1.44 -5.16
CA SER A 167 6.24 -0.64 -4.61
C SER A 167 7.59 -1.23 -4.97
N ASP A 168 7.79 -2.53 -4.76
CA ASP A 168 9.03 -3.23 -5.12
C ASP A 168 9.34 -3.15 -6.62
N ILE A 169 8.31 -3.25 -7.47
CA ILE A 169 8.49 -3.13 -8.92
C ILE A 169 8.91 -1.70 -9.32
N VAL A 170 8.20 -0.69 -8.83
CA VAL A 170 8.43 0.72 -9.23
C VAL A 170 9.72 1.25 -8.63
N ASN A 171 9.99 0.90 -7.36
CA ASN A 171 11.15 1.33 -6.62
C ASN A 171 12.30 0.33 -6.70
N PHE A 172 12.24 -0.64 -7.62
CA PHE A 172 13.27 -1.65 -7.76
C PHE A 172 14.65 -1.00 -7.78
N TRP A 173 14.89 -0.05 -8.68
CA TRP A 173 16.18 0.62 -8.79
C TRP A 173 16.45 1.70 -7.72
N ASN A 174 15.58 1.98 -6.75
CA ASN A 174 15.84 3.01 -5.74
C ASN A 174 16.81 2.50 -4.66
N GLU A 175 18.02 3.06 -4.58
CA GLU A 175 19.06 2.62 -3.62
C GLU A 175 18.57 2.47 -2.17
N SER A 176 17.70 3.39 -1.70
CA SER A 176 17.21 3.35 -0.33
C SER A 176 16.02 2.42 -0.10
N HIS A 177 15.46 1.81 -1.16
CA HIS A 177 14.33 0.90 -1.08
C HIS A 177 14.81 -0.51 -0.74
N SER A 178 14.14 -1.18 0.21
CA SER A 178 14.39 -2.59 0.54
C SER A 178 13.34 -3.45 -0.14
N LEU A 179 13.77 -4.54 -0.79
CA LEU A 179 12.86 -5.52 -1.38
C LEU A 179 12.49 -6.53 -0.30
N ASP A 180 11.24 -6.51 0.15
CA ASP A 180 10.76 -7.34 1.25
C ASP A 180 9.51 -8.15 0.90
N HIS A 181 8.94 -7.97 -0.29
CA HIS A 181 7.73 -8.67 -0.70
C HIS A 181 8.05 -9.98 -1.42
N VAL A 182 7.73 -11.12 -0.81
CA VAL A 182 7.92 -12.47 -1.39
C VAL A 182 7.28 -12.61 -2.78
N GLY A 183 6.14 -11.96 -3.01
CA GLY A 183 5.48 -11.95 -4.32
C GLY A 183 6.33 -11.31 -5.43
N PHE A 184 7.16 -10.32 -5.11
CA PHE A 184 8.11 -9.75 -6.06
C PHE A 184 9.18 -10.78 -6.44
N GLY A 185 9.71 -11.51 -5.44
CA GLY A 185 10.61 -12.63 -5.65
C GLY A 185 10.02 -13.72 -6.56
N CYS A 186 8.76 -14.11 -6.33
CA CYS A 186 8.07 -15.04 -7.23
C CYS A 186 7.95 -14.50 -8.66
N LEU A 187 7.65 -13.21 -8.82
CA LEU A 187 7.54 -12.57 -10.14
C LEU A 187 8.89 -12.59 -10.88
N VAL A 188 9.99 -12.27 -10.19
CA VAL A 188 11.35 -12.34 -10.73
C VAL A 188 11.68 -13.76 -11.14
N PHE A 189 11.51 -14.74 -10.25
CA PHE A 189 11.78 -16.15 -10.55
C PHE A 189 10.99 -16.65 -11.76
N CYS A 190 9.67 -16.42 -11.78
CA CYS A 190 8.80 -16.79 -12.90
C CYS A 190 9.25 -16.12 -14.21
N SER A 191 9.70 -14.86 -14.17
CA SER A 191 10.21 -14.16 -15.34
C SER A 191 11.50 -14.78 -15.86
N MET A 192 12.42 -15.14 -14.96
CA MET A 192 13.67 -15.81 -15.33
C MET A 192 13.41 -17.19 -15.93
N VAL A 193 12.48 -17.97 -15.37
CA VAL A 193 12.07 -19.27 -15.93
C VAL A 193 11.41 -19.09 -17.29
N ALA A 194 10.49 -18.14 -17.43
CA ALA A 194 9.78 -17.89 -18.70
C ALA A 194 10.70 -17.41 -19.83
N LEU A 195 11.87 -16.86 -19.48
CA LEU A 195 12.91 -16.44 -20.41
C LEU A 195 14.02 -17.50 -20.60
N ASP A 196 13.85 -18.69 -20.02
CA ASP A 196 14.84 -19.77 -19.98
C ASP A 196 16.21 -19.31 -19.42
N LEU A 197 16.24 -18.28 -18.57
CA LEU A 197 17.46 -17.76 -17.95
C LEU A 197 17.91 -18.63 -16.78
N VAL A 198 16.99 -19.34 -16.15
CA VAL A 198 17.29 -20.27 -15.05
C VAL A 198 16.76 -21.65 -15.36
N GLY A 199 17.51 -22.66 -14.92
CA GLY A 199 17.14 -24.07 -15.02
C GLY A 199 16.07 -24.45 -14.00
N SER A 200 15.67 -25.73 -14.04
CA SER A 200 14.63 -26.27 -13.17
C SER A 200 15.01 -26.32 -11.69
N HIS A 201 16.29 -26.12 -11.34
CA HIS A 201 16.77 -26.06 -9.97
C HIS A 201 17.21 -24.63 -9.57
N GLY A 202 16.90 -23.62 -10.39
CA GLY A 202 17.21 -22.21 -10.14
C GLY A 202 18.63 -21.78 -10.54
N GLU A 203 19.41 -22.66 -11.16
CA GLU A 203 20.75 -22.35 -11.68
C GLU A 203 20.68 -21.44 -12.91
N LEU A 204 21.56 -20.45 -13.02
CA LEU A 204 21.62 -19.56 -14.18
C LEU A 204 22.12 -20.33 -15.42
N VAL A 205 21.37 -20.27 -16.52
CA VAL A 205 21.76 -20.83 -17.81
C VAL A 205 22.58 -19.78 -18.56
N ILE A 206 23.90 -19.83 -18.40
CA ILE A 206 24.84 -18.80 -18.87
C ILE A 206 24.66 -18.47 -20.37
N ASP A 207 24.60 -19.48 -21.24
CA ASP A 207 24.44 -19.27 -22.69
C ASP A 207 23.16 -18.48 -23.03
N ASN A 208 22.06 -18.75 -22.31
CA ASN A 208 20.80 -18.04 -22.51
C ASN A 208 20.87 -16.61 -21.95
N ALA A 209 21.54 -16.42 -20.82
CA ALA A 209 21.75 -15.10 -20.21
C ALA A 209 22.63 -14.20 -21.09
N GLU A 210 23.74 -14.72 -21.63
CA GLU A 210 24.59 -14.01 -22.59
C GLU A 210 23.79 -13.61 -23.83
N GLY A 211 23.05 -14.56 -24.42
CA GLY A 211 22.21 -14.30 -25.58
C GLY A 211 21.13 -13.24 -25.32
N PHE A 212 20.50 -13.28 -24.14
CA PHE A 212 19.53 -12.28 -23.72
C PHE A 212 20.16 -10.88 -23.57
N LEU A 213 21.29 -10.77 -22.88
CA LEU A 213 21.99 -9.50 -22.64
C LEU A 213 22.47 -8.88 -23.95
N ALA A 214 23.07 -9.67 -24.83
CA ALA A 214 23.48 -9.23 -26.16
C ALA A 214 22.27 -8.73 -26.98
N ALA A 215 21.14 -9.42 -26.93
CA ALA A 215 19.90 -9.01 -27.58
C ALA A 215 19.31 -7.69 -27.01
N LYS A 216 19.68 -7.31 -25.78
CA LYS A 216 19.35 -6.03 -25.16
C LYS A 216 20.41 -4.95 -25.36
N GLY A 217 21.46 -5.24 -26.12
CA GLY A 217 22.50 -4.27 -26.48
C GLY A 217 23.63 -4.16 -25.46
N ALA A 218 23.78 -5.11 -24.54
CA ALA A 218 24.98 -5.21 -23.72
C ALA A 218 26.17 -5.62 -24.59
N ASP A 219 27.32 -4.98 -24.37
CA ASP A 219 28.59 -5.42 -24.94
C ASP A 219 29.23 -6.53 -24.10
N ASP A 220 30.35 -7.07 -24.55
CA ASP A 220 31.04 -8.19 -23.89
C ASP A 220 31.50 -7.83 -22.46
N GLU A 221 31.92 -6.58 -22.24
CA GLU A 221 32.39 -6.11 -20.94
C GLU A 221 31.23 -6.00 -19.94
N MET A 222 30.13 -5.38 -20.38
CA MET A 222 28.90 -5.28 -19.60
C MET A 222 28.30 -6.65 -19.30
N THR A 223 28.25 -7.53 -20.31
CA THR A 223 27.73 -8.90 -20.17
C THR A 223 28.53 -9.65 -19.10
N LYS A 224 29.86 -9.61 -19.19
CA LYS A 224 30.73 -10.27 -18.21
C LYS A 224 30.51 -9.73 -16.80
N ALA A 225 30.43 -8.41 -16.64
CA ALA A 225 30.21 -7.79 -15.33
C ALA A 225 28.84 -8.15 -14.72
N ILE A 226 27.78 -8.16 -15.53
CA ILE A 226 26.42 -8.55 -15.09
C ILE A 226 26.41 -10.01 -14.61
N LEU A 227 27.07 -10.91 -15.35
CA LEU A 227 27.16 -12.33 -14.97
C LEU A 227 28.00 -12.54 -13.72
N ASP A 228 29.11 -11.81 -13.55
CA ASP A 228 29.96 -11.86 -12.35
C ASP A 228 29.22 -11.40 -11.08
N ILE A 229 28.43 -10.33 -11.21
CA ILE A 229 27.53 -9.87 -10.13
C ILE A 229 26.49 -10.95 -9.82
N SER A 230 25.86 -11.54 -10.85
CA SER A 230 24.83 -12.55 -10.67
C SER A 230 25.36 -13.81 -9.99
N ASP A 231 26.53 -14.30 -10.38
CA ASP A 231 27.21 -15.46 -9.78
C ASP A 231 27.59 -15.19 -8.32
N THR A 232 28.17 -14.01 -8.05
CA THR A 232 28.49 -13.57 -6.68
C THR A 232 27.26 -13.56 -5.79
N CYS A 233 26.14 -13.05 -6.29
CA CYS A 233 24.89 -12.99 -5.55
C CYS A 233 24.25 -14.36 -5.36
N ALA A 234 24.26 -15.23 -6.38
CA ALA A 234 23.75 -16.59 -6.27
C ALA A 234 24.49 -17.39 -5.19
N GLY A 235 25.80 -17.20 -5.03
CA GLY A 235 26.58 -17.82 -3.96
C GLY A 235 26.27 -17.31 -2.55
N ALA A 236 25.62 -16.15 -2.42
CA ALA A 236 25.28 -15.54 -1.13
C ALA A 236 23.88 -15.92 -0.62
N VAL A 237 22.99 -16.38 -1.52
CA VAL A 237 21.61 -16.77 -1.17
C VAL A 237 21.61 -18.11 -0.44
N THR A 238 20.85 -18.19 0.66
CA THR A 238 20.81 -19.40 1.51
C THR A 238 19.43 -20.02 1.64
N HIS A 239 18.39 -19.34 1.16
CA HIS A 239 17.02 -19.79 1.29
C HIS A 239 16.66 -20.90 0.28
N THR A 240 15.84 -21.86 0.72
CA THR A 240 15.35 -22.97 -0.13
C THR A 240 14.05 -22.64 -0.85
N ASP A 241 13.31 -21.64 -0.37
CA ASP A 241 12.11 -21.15 -1.06
C ASP A 241 12.52 -20.34 -2.30
N HIS A 242 12.05 -20.75 -3.47
CA HIS A 242 12.46 -20.12 -4.74
C HIS A 242 12.09 -18.64 -4.83
N CYS A 243 10.98 -18.22 -4.23
CA CYS A 243 10.57 -16.82 -4.26
C CYS A 243 11.45 -15.97 -3.33
N ILE A 244 11.70 -16.43 -2.11
CA ILE A 244 12.59 -15.72 -1.17
C ILE A 244 14.02 -15.66 -1.75
N ALA A 245 14.52 -16.78 -2.27
CA ALA A 245 15.84 -16.85 -2.89
C ALA A 245 15.97 -15.88 -4.08
N ALA A 246 14.95 -15.80 -4.94
CA ALA A 246 14.95 -14.86 -6.06
C ALA A 246 14.85 -13.39 -5.63
N MET A 247 14.15 -13.10 -4.54
CA MET A 247 14.10 -11.75 -3.96
C MET A 247 15.46 -11.32 -3.42
N GLU A 248 16.13 -12.17 -2.64
CA GLU A 248 17.48 -11.91 -2.13
C GLU A 248 18.51 -11.76 -3.26
N LEU A 249 18.42 -12.63 -4.27
CA LEU A 249 19.24 -12.54 -5.47
C LEU A 249 19.02 -11.20 -6.17
N ALA A 250 17.77 -10.77 -6.34
CA ALA A 250 17.41 -9.53 -7.00
C ALA A 250 17.91 -8.30 -6.21
N ASP A 251 17.79 -8.30 -4.88
CA ASP A 251 18.30 -7.21 -4.05
C ASP A 251 19.84 -7.13 -4.12
N CYS A 252 20.53 -8.26 -3.99
CA CYS A 252 21.98 -8.31 -4.15
C CYS A 252 22.43 -7.85 -5.54
N PHE A 253 21.80 -8.38 -6.59
CA PHE A 253 22.12 -8.03 -7.98
C PHE A 253 21.99 -6.53 -8.21
N ARG A 254 20.86 -5.96 -7.77
CA ARG A 254 20.60 -4.54 -7.84
C ARG A 254 21.70 -3.71 -7.15
N GLN A 255 22.08 -4.08 -5.92
CA GLN A 255 23.15 -3.38 -5.21
C GLN A 255 24.49 -3.48 -5.95
N GLY A 256 24.76 -4.61 -6.62
CA GLY A 256 25.90 -4.78 -7.51
C GLY A 256 25.88 -3.79 -8.68
N ILE A 257 24.74 -3.66 -9.37
CA ILE A 257 24.56 -2.72 -10.48
C ILE A 257 24.66 -1.25 -10.03
N TRP A 258 24.18 -0.92 -8.84
CA TRP A 258 24.39 0.42 -8.27
C TRP A 258 25.87 0.77 -8.12
N LYS A 259 26.68 -0.18 -7.65
CA LYS A 259 28.13 0.00 -7.48
C LYS A 259 28.87 0.20 -8.82
N THR A 260 28.32 -0.26 -9.94
CA THR A 260 28.90 -0.01 -11.27
C THR A 260 28.47 1.33 -11.87
N GLY A 261 27.48 2.01 -11.27
CA GLY A 261 26.90 3.23 -11.83
C GLY A 261 26.00 2.99 -13.05
N TRP A 262 25.55 1.75 -13.27
CA TRP A 262 24.66 1.38 -14.39
C TRP A 262 23.17 1.39 -14.03
N SER A 263 22.84 1.70 -12.77
CA SER A 263 21.45 1.85 -12.34
C SER A 263 20.75 2.95 -13.15
N PRO A 264 19.55 2.70 -13.71
CA PRO A 264 18.76 3.72 -14.39
C PRO A 264 18.45 4.90 -13.46
N ASP A 265 18.45 6.12 -13.99
CA ASP A 265 17.89 7.26 -13.28
C ASP A 265 16.36 7.11 -13.22
N ILE A 266 15.85 6.78 -12.03
CA ILE A 266 14.43 6.63 -11.78
C ILE A 266 13.75 7.92 -11.34
N GLN A 267 14.48 9.02 -11.11
CA GLN A 267 13.86 10.28 -10.70
C GLN A 267 12.75 10.75 -11.66
N PRO A 268 12.85 10.59 -12.99
CA PRO A 268 11.74 10.91 -13.89
C PRO A 268 10.47 10.10 -13.60
N LEU A 269 10.59 8.81 -13.26
CA LEU A 269 9.45 7.94 -12.92
C LEU A 269 8.84 8.32 -11.57
N LEU A 270 9.68 8.57 -10.56
CA LEU A 270 9.24 9.02 -9.24
C LEU A 270 8.54 10.39 -9.31
N ASN A 271 9.03 11.29 -10.16
CA ASN A 271 8.44 12.61 -10.37
C ASN A 271 7.10 12.57 -11.11
N MET A 272 6.87 11.58 -11.98
CA MET A 272 5.56 11.36 -12.59
C MET A 272 4.52 10.92 -11.57
N ARG A 273 4.89 10.05 -10.61
CA ARG A 273 4.01 9.63 -9.52
C ARG A 273 3.58 10.81 -8.62
N ARG A 274 4.51 11.72 -8.29
CA ARG A 274 4.21 12.92 -7.47
C ARG A 274 3.28 13.93 -8.15
N ARG A 275 3.16 13.93 -9.48
CA ARG A 275 2.31 14.88 -10.24
C ARG A 275 0.93 14.32 -10.58
N ALA A 276 0.70 13.04 -10.31
CA ALA A 276 -0.58 12.37 -10.56
C ALA A 276 -1.52 12.37 -9.32
N CYS A 277 -1.14 13.09 -8.26
CA CYS A 277 -1.98 13.41 -7.11
C CYS A 277 -2.35 14.89 -7.15
#